data_AF-N8RCR0-F1
#
_entry.id   AF-N8RCR0-F1
#
_cell.length_a   1.000
_cell.length_b   1.000
_cell.length_c   1.000
_cell.angle_alpha   90.00
_cell.angle_beta   90.00
_cell.angle_gamma   90.00
#
_symmetry.space_group_name_H-M   'P 1'
#
loop_
_entity.id
_entity.type
_entity.pdbx_description
1 polymer ?
#
loop_
_entity_poly.entity_id
_entity_poly.type
_entity_poly.pdbx_seq_one_letter_code
_entity_poly.pdbx_strand_id
1 'polypeptide(L)'
;MYEMKQLSQRKVTQQEAAAYFDAVFNNGNLSSAEQDDRLIQYYRNAAIPKTIPASNLRADNKTEPNGRAMSKVMTMFNGHGRGAELSSAKDTAYGLLCSITEFVDHERRAMSTDHRLDSAWFGPGASIKQRGLEQALRMVV
;
A
#
# COMPACT_ATOMS: atom_id res chain seq x y z
N MET A 1 2.53 25.85 6.60
CA MET A 1 2.52 25.93 8.08
C MET A 1 1.52 24.88 8.60
N TYR A 2 2.00 23.93 9.42
CA TYR A 2 1.32 22.73 9.99
C TYR A 2 0.66 21.74 9.01
N GLU A 3 1.45 21.11 8.15
CA GLU A 3 0.97 20.08 7.20
C GLU A 3 0.21 18.93 7.90
N MET A 4 0.72 18.44 9.04
CA MET A 4 0.05 17.37 9.80
C MET A 4 -1.32 17.78 10.33
N LYS A 5 -1.51 19.06 10.71
CA LYS A 5 -2.82 19.56 11.11
C LYS A 5 -3.79 19.54 9.93
N GLN A 6 -3.32 19.90 8.74
CA GLN A 6 -4.14 19.90 7.54
C GLN A 6 -4.55 18.47 7.14
N LEU A 7 -3.66 17.48 7.29
CA LEU A 7 -4.00 16.06 7.09
C LEU A 7 -5.14 15.58 7.99
N SER A 8 -5.17 16.03 9.26
CA SER A 8 -6.25 15.68 10.20
C SER A 8 -7.58 16.34 9.88
N GLN A 9 -7.58 17.40 9.06
CA GLN A 9 -8.78 18.13 8.65
C GLN A 9 -9.27 17.69 7.28
N ARG A 10 -8.38 17.19 6.42
CA ARG A 10 -8.71 16.67 5.09
C ARG A 10 -9.46 15.34 5.21
N LYS A 11 -10.78 15.40 5.03
CA LYS A 11 -11.65 14.21 4.95
C LYS A 11 -11.41 13.44 3.66
N VAL A 12 -11.51 12.12 3.70
CA VAL A 12 -11.16 11.22 2.60
C VAL A 12 -12.31 10.26 2.34
N THR A 13 -12.64 10.06 1.06
CA THR A 13 -13.62 9.06 0.61
C THR A 13 -12.99 7.67 0.50
N GLN A 14 -13.81 6.62 0.50
CA GLN A 14 -13.33 5.23 0.35
C GLN A 14 -12.59 5.01 -0.99
N GLN A 15 -12.98 5.72 -2.05
CA GLN A 15 -12.30 5.66 -3.34
C GLN A 15 -10.91 6.31 -3.28
N GLU A 16 -10.80 7.49 -2.66
CA GLU A 16 -9.51 8.15 -2.44
C GLU A 16 -8.60 7.30 -1.54
N ALA A 17 -9.15 6.65 -0.51
CA ALA A 17 -8.41 5.75 0.36
C ALA A 17 -7.82 4.56 -0.43
N ALA A 18 -8.64 3.93 -1.28
CA ALA A 18 -8.19 2.83 -2.13
C ALA A 18 -7.07 3.26 -3.09
N ALA A 19 -7.23 4.42 -3.74
CA ALA A 19 -6.22 4.98 -4.63
C ALA A 19 -4.92 5.33 -3.90
N TYR A 20 -5.01 5.88 -2.68
CA TYR A 20 -3.86 6.16 -1.84
C TYR A 20 -3.11 4.87 -1.48
N PHE A 21 -3.81 3.83 -1.02
CA PHE A 21 -3.15 2.57 -0.65
C PHE A 21 -2.51 1.87 -1.86
N ASP A 22 -3.18 1.89 -3.01
CA ASP A 22 -2.59 1.42 -4.26
C ASP A 22 -1.30 2.19 -4.59
N ALA A 23 -1.33 3.53 -4.51
CA ALA A 23 -0.15 4.35 -4.78
C ALA A 23 1.01 4.05 -3.82
N VAL A 24 0.72 3.84 -2.54
CA VAL A 24 1.72 3.55 -1.51
C VAL A 24 2.33 2.15 -1.68
N PHE A 25 1.56 1.15 -2.06
CA PHE A 25 2.09 -0.21 -2.23
C PHE A 25 2.70 -0.43 -3.62
N ASN A 26 2.08 0.09 -4.67
CA ASN A 26 2.35 -0.28 -6.06
C ASN A 26 3.02 0.82 -6.90
N ASN A 27 2.89 2.10 -6.54
CA ASN A 27 3.45 3.24 -7.31
C ASN A 27 4.65 3.93 -6.61
N GLY A 28 5.47 3.18 -5.86
CA GLY A 28 6.79 3.72 -5.48
C GLY A 28 7.59 3.97 -6.75
N ASN A 29 8.23 5.14 -6.88
CA ASN A 29 9.11 5.49 -7.99
C ASN A 29 9.87 4.24 -8.45
N LEU A 30 9.48 3.68 -9.60
CA LEU A 30 10.03 2.41 -10.04
C LEU A 30 11.55 2.59 -10.15
N SER A 31 12.30 1.74 -9.46
CA SER A 31 13.68 1.51 -9.84
C SER A 31 13.68 0.99 -11.28
N SER A 32 14.65 1.39 -12.10
CA SER A 32 14.79 0.93 -13.49
C SER A 32 14.71 -0.61 -13.59
N ALA A 33 15.21 -1.32 -12.58
CA ALA A 33 15.16 -2.78 -12.48
C ALA A 33 13.73 -3.36 -12.39
N GLU A 34 12.77 -2.66 -11.78
CA GLU A 34 11.38 -3.14 -11.67
C GLU A 34 10.54 -2.79 -12.91
N GLN A 35 10.93 -1.73 -13.65
CA GLN A 35 10.41 -1.48 -15.00
C GLN A 35 10.83 -2.59 -15.96
N ASP A 36 12.07 -3.04 -15.85
CA ASP A 36 12.60 -4.16 -16.63
C ASP A 36 11.83 -5.45 -16.33
N ASP A 37 11.49 -5.75 -15.07
CA ASP A 37 10.67 -6.92 -14.72
C ASP A 37 9.27 -6.87 -15.34
N ARG A 38 8.63 -5.69 -15.39
CA ARG A 38 7.32 -5.52 -16.03
C ARG A 38 7.41 -5.69 -17.55
N LEU A 39 8.50 -5.21 -18.16
CA LEU A 39 8.80 -5.39 -19.58
C LEU A 39 9.08 -6.86 -19.91
N ILE A 40 9.86 -7.56 -19.08
CA ILE A 40 10.13 -9.00 -19.19
C ILE A 40 8.83 -9.80 -19.05
N GLN A 41 7.94 -9.43 -18.13
CA GLN A 41 6.64 -10.06 -17.97
C GLN A 41 5.75 -9.86 -19.21
N TYR A 42 5.78 -8.67 -19.80
CA TYR A 42 5.04 -8.35 -21.02
C TYR A 42 5.52 -9.20 -22.21
N TYR A 43 6.83 -9.26 -22.44
CA TYR A 43 7.41 -10.08 -23.51
C TYR A 43 7.19 -11.58 -23.29
N ARG A 44 7.29 -12.06 -22.04
CA ARG A 44 6.95 -13.46 -21.70
C ARG A 44 5.50 -13.79 -22.08
N ASN A 45 4.55 -12.92 -21.74
CA ASN A 45 3.13 -13.15 -22.05
C ASN A 45 2.85 -13.08 -23.56
N ALA A 46 3.56 -12.21 -24.29
CA ALA A 46 3.46 -12.11 -25.75
C ALA A 46 4.10 -13.32 -26.47
N ALA A 47 5.12 -13.93 -25.85
CA ALA A 47 5.85 -15.07 -26.40
C ALA A 47 5.24 -16.44 -26.06
N ILE A 48 4.24 -16.54 -25.18
CA ILE A 48 3.53 -17.80 -24.93
C ILE A 48 2.50 -18.03 -26.04
N PRO A 49 2.68 -19.03 -26.93
CA PRO A 49 1.70 -19.36 -27.95
C PRO A 49 0.38 -19.84 -27.31
N LYS A 50 -0.75 -19.35 -27.83
CA LYS A 50 -2.13 -19.73 -27.45
C LYS A 50 -2.47 -21.19 -27.83
N THR A 51 -1.72 -22.18 -27.34
CA THR A 51 -1.94 -23.60 -27.65
C THR A 51 -2.26 -24.46 -26.43
N ILE A 52 -2.46 -23.86 -25.24
CA ILE A 52 -2.89 -24.59 -24.04
C ILE A 52 -4.42 -24.44 -23.88
N PRO A 53 -5.18 -25.54 -23.77
CA PRO A 53 -6.64 -25.50 -23.74
C PRO A 53 -7.16 -24.72 -22.52
N ALA A 54 -8.20 -23.93 -22.76
CA ALA A 54 -8.83 -23.00 -21.83
C ALA A 54 -9.58 -23.64 -20.64
N SER A 55 -9.35 -24.92 -20.34
CA SER A 55 -9.94 -25.62 -19.19
C SER A 55 -9.12 -25.48 -17.90
N ASN A 56 -7.88 -25.00 -17.99
CA ASN A 56 -7.04 -24.63 -16.84
C ASN A 56 -6.90 -23.12 -16.62
N LEU A 57 -7.64 -22.30 -17.38
CA LEU A 57 -8.00 -20.96 -16.94
C LEU A 57 -9.07 -21.09 -15.85
N ARG A 58 -8.70 -21.70 -14.71
CA ARG A 58 -9.20 -21.16 -13.47
C ARG A 58 -8.88 -19.68 -13.58
N ALA A 59 -9.88 -18.83 -13.38
CA ALA A 59 -9.61 -17.46 -13.03
C ALA A 59 -8.71 -17.54 -11.80
N ASP A 60 -7.40 -17.63 -12.04
CA ASP A 60 -6.40 -17.24 -11.09
C ASP A 60 -6.80 -15.81 -10.85
N ASN A 61 -7.56 -15.62 -9.77
CA ASN A 61 -7.59 -14.38 -9.03
C ASN A 61 -6.11 -14.09 -8.78
N LYS A 62 -5.45 -13.49 -9.77
CA LYS A 62 -4.13 -12.89 -9.68
C LYS A 62 -4.37 -11.83 -8.64
N THR A 63 -4.21 -12.26 -7.39
CA THR A 63 -4.24 -11.39 -6.23
C THR A 63 -3.22 -10.35 -6.60
N GLU A 64 -3.68 -9.11 -6.80
CA GLU A 64 -2.78 -8.01 -7.11
C GLU A 64 -1.59 -8.12 -6.15
N PRO A 65 -0.35 -7.84 -6.61
CA PRO A 65 0.76 -7.75 -5.67
C PRO A 65 0.31 -6.84 -4.53
N ASN A 66 0.46 -7.32 -3.28
CA ASN A 66 0.00 -6.64 -2.06
C ASN A 66 -1.53 -6.64 -1.76
N GLY A 67 -2.38 -7.38 -2.47
CA GLY A 67 -3.84 -7.38 -2.22
C GLY A 67 -4.23 -7.67 -0.77
N ARG A 68 -3.53 -8.60 -0.09
CA ARG A 68 -3.74 -8.85 1.35
C ARG A 68 -3.36 -7.66 2.24
N ALA A 69 -2.28 -6.97 1.90
CA ALA A 69 -1.84 -5.77 2.62
C ALA A 69 -2.85 -4.64 2.41
N MET A 70 -3.33 -4.44 1.18
CA MET A 70 -4.36 -3.44 0.83
C MET A 70 -5.66 -3.68 1.60
N SER A 71 -6.18 -4.91 1.62
CA SER A 71 -7.37 -5.22 2.41
C SER A 71 -7.14 -4.95 3.91
N LYS A 72 -5.97 -5.33 4.44
CA LYS A 72 -5.66 -5.13 5.86
C LYS A 72 -5.59 -3.66 6.26
N VAL A 73 -4.91 -2.81 5.47
CA VAL A 73 -4.86 -1.36 5.75
C VAL A 73 -6.22 -0.68 5.57
N MET A 74 -7.03 -1.15 4.61
CA MET A 74 -8.38 -0.65 4.43
C MET A 74 -9.26 -0.99 5.65
N THR A 75 -9.15 -2.20 6.19
CA THR A 75 -9.83 -2.58 7.44
C THR A 75 -9.38 -1.71 8.63
N MET A 76 -8.08 -1.42 8.74
CA MET A 76 -7.54 -0.54 9.78
C MET A 76 -8.09 0.88 9.69
N PHE A 77 -8.10 1.44 8.48
CA PHE A 77 -8.66 2.76 8.21
C PHE A 77 -10.15 2.83 8.59
N ASN A 78 -10.89 1.76 8.31
CA ASN A 78 -12.31 1.60 8.64
C ASN A 78 -12.54 1.19 10.11
N GLY A 79 -11.81 1.79 11.05
CA GLY A 79 -12.10 1.71 12.49
C GLY A 79 -11.44 0.54 13.25
N HIS A 80 -10.76 -0.39 12.58
CA HIS A 80 -10.10 -1.52 13.26
C HIS A 80 -8.62 -1.26 13.60
N GLY A 81 -8.07 -0.13 13.17
CA GLY A 81 -6.72 0.32 13.54
C GLY A 81 -6.69 0.98 14.91
N ARG A 82 -5.52 0.99 15.54
CA ARG A 82 -5.30 1.66 16.83
C ARG A 82 -5.55 3.17 16.68
N GLY A 83 -6.58 3.66 17.37
CA GLY A 83 -6.96 5.07 17.31
C GLY A 83 -7.64 5.51 16.01
N ALA A 84 -8.09 4.57 15.16
CA ALA A 84 -8.78 4.89 13.92
C ALA A 84 -10.10 5.68 14.13
N GLU A 85 -10.74 5.52 15.29
CA GLU A 85 -11.96 6.25 15.66
C GLU A 85 -11.71 7.64 16.27
N LEU A 86 -10.46 8.06 16.47
CA LEU A 86 -10.15 9.41 16.95
C LEU A 86 -10.60 10.46 15.92
N SER A 87 -11.10 11.60 16.38
CA SER A 87 -11.64 12.66 15.51
C SER A 87 -10.63 13.19 14.48
N SER A 88 -9.34 13.17 14.83
CA SER A 88 -8.24 13.56 13.96
C SER A 88 -7.86 12.52 12.92
N ALA A 89 -8.26 11.26 13.09
CA ALA A 89 -7.90 10.12 12.23
C ALA A 89 -9.08 9.61 11.40
N LYS A 90 -10.28 9.53 11.99
CA LYS A 90 -11.47 8.96 11.37
C LYS A 90 -11.84 9.63 10.05
N ASP A 91 -11.81 8.85 8.98
CA ASP A 91 -12.09 9.29 7.60
C ASP A 91 -11.21 10.46 7.14
N THR A 92 -9.95 10.54 7.58
CA THR A 92 -9.01 11.62 7.22
C THR A 92 -7.77 11.11 6.51
N ALA A 93 -7.06 12.02 5.83
CA ALA A 93 -5.74 11.73 5.26
C ALA A 93 -4.72 11.34 6.34
N TYR A 94 -4.83 11.91 7.55
CA TYR A 94 -4.04 11.46 8.69
C TYR A 94 -4.34 10.01 9.07
N GLY A 95 -5.62 9.59 9.06
CA GLY A 95 -6.02 8.21 9.29
C GLY A 95 -5.46 7.21 8.27
N LEU A 96 -5.34 7.61 7.00
CA LEU A 96 -4.67 6.82 5.97
C LEU A 96 -3.19 6.57 6.33
N LEU A 97 -2.47 7.62 6.74
CA LEU A 97 -1.07 7.53 7.16
C LEU A 97 -0.90 6.66 8.41
N CYS A 98 -1.78 6.82 9.40
CA CYS A 98 -1.81 5.97 10.60
C CYS A 98 -1.98 4.49 10.24
N SER A 99 -2.88 4.17 9.30
CA SER A 99 -3.13 2.79 8.86
C SER A 99 -1.90 2.16 8.20
N ILE A 100 -1.14 2.92 7.40
CA ILE A 100 0.11 2.47 6.78
C ILE A 100 1.19 2.21 7.83
N THR A 101 1.41 3.16 8.73
CA THR A 101 2.47 3.06 9.75
C THR A 101 2.20 1.90 10.70
N GLU A 102 0.96 1.75 11.17
CA GLU A 102 0.53 0.62 11.98
C GLU A 102 0.72 -0.72 11.27
N PHE A 103 0.35 -0.79 9.98
CA PHE A 103 0.54 -2.01 9.21
C PHE A 103 2.01 -2.42 9.11
N VAL A 104 2.89 -1.46 8.79
CA VAL A 104 4.33 -1.70 8.68
C VAL A 104 4.92 -2.15 10.02
N ASP A 105 4.58 -1.43 11.10
CA ASP A 105 5.20 -1.61 12.40
C ASP A 105 4.71 -2.88 13.12
N HIS A 106 3.47 -3.32 12.87
CA HIS A 106 2.87 -4.43 13.62
C HIS A 106 2.43 -5.63 12.78
N GLU A 107 1.93 -5.42 11.57
CA GLU A 107 1.08 -6.42 10.91
C GLU A 107 1.72 -7.01 9.64
N ARG A 108 2.78 -6.39 9.13
CA ARG A 108 3.38 -6.67 7.82
C ARG A 108 3.90 -8.10 7.53
N ARG A 109 3.79 -9.16 8.32
CA ARG A 109 4.56 -10.43 8.09
C ARG A 109 6.08 -10.24 7.89
N ALA A 110 6.83 -10.70 8.88
CA ALA A 110 8.28 -10.79 8.83
C ALA A 110 8.69 -12.16 9.38
N MET A 111 9.94 -12.57 9.15
CA MET A 111 10.47 -13.83 9.69
C MET A 111 10.57 -13.81 11.22
N SER A 112 10.87 -12.65 11.80
CA SER A 112 10.95 -12.41 13.24
C SER A 112 10.52 -10.99 13.58
N THR A 113 10.32 -10.71 14.87
CA THR A 113 10.03 -9.35 15.37
C THR A 113 11.19 -8.40 15.10
N ASP A 114 12.43 -8.82 15.33
CA ASP A 114 13.61 -8.00 15.08
C ASP A 114 13.76 -7.65 13.59
N HIS A 115 13.51 -8.61 12.70
CA HIS A 115 13.51 -8.35 11.26
C HIS A 115 12.40 -7.36 10.87
N ARG A 116 11.25 -7.40 11.55
CA ARG A 116 10.19 -6.40 11.33
C ARG A 116 10.64 -5.01 11.75
N LEU A 117 11.24 -4.89 12.94
CA LEU A 117 11.73 -3.61 13.47
C LEU A 117 12.80 -3.01 12.56
N ASP A 118 13.79 -3.81 12.17
CA ASP A 118 14.84 -3.40 11.24
C ASP A 118 14.25 -2.92 9.90
N SER A 119 13.31 -3.69 9.33
CA SER A 119 12.62 -3.29 8.11
C SER A 119 11.79 -2.01 8.27
N ALA A 120 11.13 -1.83 9.42
CA ALA A 120 10.32 -0.68 9.73
C ALA A 120 11.14 0.60 9.97
N TRP A 121 12.39 0.47 10.43
CA TRP A 121 13.27 1.61 10.73
C TRP A 121 14.20 1.96 9.58
N PHE A 122 14.80 0.97 8.92
CA PHE A 122 15.89 1.18 7.97
C PHE A 122 15.70 0.47 6.63
N GLY A 123 14.80 -0.51 6.56
CA GLY A 123 14.58 -1.32 5.37
C GLY A 123 13.38 -0.92 4.52
N PRO A 124 12.80 -1.88 3.77
CA PRO A 124 11.66 -1.63 2.90
C PRO A 124 10.42 -1.08 3.61
N GLY A 125 10.27 -1.31 4.91
CA GLY A 125 9.17 -0.75 5.72
C GLY A 125 9.30 0.76 5.91
N ALA A 126 10.52 1.25 6.14
CA ALA A 126 10.80 2.69 6.19
C ALA A 126 10.41 3.38 4.87
N SER A 127 10.77 2.78 3.73
CA SER A 127 10.40 3.30 2.40
C SER A 127 8.88 3.31 2.16
N ILE A 128 8.13 2.33 2.69
CA ILE A 128 6.65 2.35 2.62
C ILE A 128 6.09 3.49 3.45
N LYS A 129 6.59 3.72 4.67
CA LYS A 129 6.14 4.82 5.53
C LYS A 129 6.45 6.18 4.91
N GLN A 130 7.63 6.35 4.32
CA GLN A 130 8.03 7.56 3.61
C GLN A 130 7.09 7.85 2.43
N ARG A 131 6.80 6.84 1.59
CA ARG A 131 5.84 6.98 0.49
C ARG A 131 4.43 7.29 1.00
N GLY A 132 4.00 6.65 2.08
CA GLY A 132 2.72 6.96 2.74
C GLY A 132 2.62 8.43 3.10
N LEU A 133 3.65 8.98 3.75
CA LEU A 133 3.70 10.40 4.09
C LEU A 133 3.63 11.29 2.84
N GLU A 134 4.44 11.00 1.83
CA GLU A 134 4.47 11.79 0.59
C GLU A 134 3.12 11.78 -0.13
N GLN A 135 2.46 10.62 -0.26
CA GLN A 135 1.14 10.54 -0.87
C GLN A 135 0.08 11.26 -0.05
N ALA A 136 0.16 11.20 1.29
CA ALA A 136 -0.79 11.88 2.16
C ALA A 136 -0.65 13.40 2.02
N LEU A 137 0.58 13.91 2.00
CA LEU A 137 0.86 15.34 1.80
C LEU A 137 0.35 15.86 0.46
N ARG A 138 0.43 15.05 -0.61
CA ARG A 138 -0.15 15.40 -1.94
C ARG A 138 -1.66 15.60 -1.94
N MET A 139 -2.40 15.10 -0.93
CA MET A 139 -3.85 15.28 -0.83
C MET A 139 -4.26 16.66 -0.29
N VAL A 140 -3.29 17.42 0.19
CA VAL A 140 -3.47 18.70 0.89
C VAL A 140 -2.78 19.87 0.17
N VAL A 141 -1.73 19.57 -0.62
CA VAL A 141 -1.04 20.54 -1.48
C VAL A 141 -1.86 20.85 -2.72
#